data_AF-A0A3M7KLJ6-F1
#
_entry.id   AF-A0A3M7KLJ6-F1
#
_cell.length_a   1.000
_cell.length_b   1.000
_cell.length_c   1.000
_cell.angle_alpha   90.00
_cell.angle_beta   90.00
_cell.angle_gamma   90.00
#
_symmetry.space_group_name_H-M   'P 1'
#
loop_
_entity.id
_entity.type
_entity.pdbx_description
1 polymer ?
#
loop_
_entity_poly.entity_id
_entity_poly.type
_entity_poly.pdbx_seq_one_letter_code
_entity_poly.pdbx_strand_id
1 'polypeptide(L)' 'MMLNYKIIIHFLGLLLVCNGSFMLVASLVSLIYKDGVTFQLFLSGITVIVLGISAIIFTRSHKKIVF' A
#
# COMPACT_ATOMS: atom_id res chain seq x y z
N MET A 1 12.76 24.31 -7.36
CA MET A 1 13.29 22.97 -7.69
C MET A 1 12.21 22.19 -8.44
N MET A 2 12.53 21.56 -9.57
CA MET A 2 11.59 20.70 -10.29
C MET A 2 11.36 19.41 -9.51
N LEU A 3 10.10 19.16 -9.15
CA LEU A 3 9.69 18.01 -8.36
C LEU A 3 9.53 16.79 -9.29
N ASN A 4 10.23 15.69 -9.03
CA ASN A 4 10.08 14.47 -9.84
C ASN A 4 8.88 13.65 -9.33
N TYR A 5 7.69 13.99 -9.82
CA TYR A 5 6.43 13.34 -9.44
C TYR A 5 6.45 11.82 -9.58
N LYS A 6 7.24 11.28 -10.51
CA LYS A 6 7.42 9.84 -10.69
C LYS A 6 7.99 9.20 -9.41
N ILE A 7 9.07 9.74 -8.86
CA ILE A 7 9.68 9.19 -7.64
C ILE A 7 8.75 9.35 -6.43
N ILE A 8 8.03 10.46 -6.34
CA ILE A 8 7.12 10.72 -5.21
C ILE A 8 5.97 9.73 -5.18
N ILE A 9 5.33 9.45 -6.32
CA ILE A 9 4.22 8.49 -6.39
C ILE A 9 4.73 7.06 -6.08
N HIS A 10 5.96 6.71 -6.48
CA HIS A 10 6.57 5.44 -6.10
C HIS A 10 6.70 5.29 -4.58
N PHE A 11 7.31 6.29 -3.92
CA PHE A 11 7.49 6.30 -2.47
C PHE A 11 6.16 6.36 -1.72
N LEU A 12 5.19 7.13 -2.22
CA LEU A 12 3.84 7.16 -1.69
C LEU A 12 3.20 5.78 -1.74
N GLY A 13 3.28 5.08 -2.88
CA GLY A 13 2.77 3.72 -3.00
C GLY A 13 3.44 2.74 -2.03
N LEU A 14 4.77 2.84 -1.87
CA LEU A 14 5.52 2.04 -0.89
C LEU A 14 5.06 2.32 0.56
N LEU A 15 4.86 3.60 0.90
CA LEU A 15 4.35 4.02 2.22
C LEU A 15 2.94 3.47 2.48
N LEU A 16 2.06 3.44 1.48
CA LEU A 16 0.73 2.85 1.60
C LEU A 16 0.82 1.33 1.85
N VAL A 17 1.65 0.60 1.10
CA VAL A 17 1.81 -0.85 1.31
C VAL A 17 2.31 -1.17 2.73
N CYS A 18 3.29 -0.41 3.23
CA CYS A 18 3.77 -0.56 4.60
C CYS A 18 2.65 -0.27 5.62
N ASN A 19 1.88 0.81 5.46
CA ASN A 19 0.76 1.14 6.35
C ASN A 19 -0.33 0.06 6.36
N GLY A 20 -0.74 -0.41 5.18
CA GLY A 20 -1.74 -1.48 5.10
C GLY A 20 -1.23 -2.82 5.66
N SER A 21 0.07 -3.09 5.57
CA SER A 21 0.68 -4.28 6.21
C SER A 21 0.60 -4.19 7.74
N PHE A 22 0.85 -3.02 8.34
CA PHE A 22 0.66 -2.83 9.78
C PHE A 22 -0.81 -2.97 10.19
N MET A 23 -1.76 -2.54 9.36
CA MET A 23 -3.19 -2.78 9.60
C MET A 23 -3.54 -4.28 9.59
N LEU A 24 -2.91 -5.08 8.73
CA LEU A 24 -3.08 -6.54 8.76
C LEU A 24 -2.53 -7.15 10.04
N VAL A 25 -1.35 -6.71 10.51
CA VAL A 25 -0.80 -7.15 11.81
C VAL A 25 -1.73 -6.76 12.96
N ALA A 26 -2.27 -5.54 12.95
CA ALA A 26 -3.24 -5.09 13.96
C ALA A 26 -4.54 -5.91 13.91
N SER A 27 -5.01 -6.30 12.72
CA SER A 27 -6.16 -7.20 12.57
C SER A 27 -5.88 -8.58 13.20
N LEU A 28 -4.65 -9.09 13.08
CA LEU A 28 -4.22 -10.35 13.68
C LEU A 28 -4.25 -10.26 15.21
N VAL A 29 -3.73 -9.16 15.78
CA VAL A 29 -3.75 -8.90 17.23
C VAL A 29 -5.20 -8.78 17.71
N SER A 30 -6.05 -8.06 16.98
CA SER A 30 -7.46 -7.90 17.31
C SER A 30 -8.24 -9.22 17.27
N LEU A 31 -7.84 -10.17 16.41
CA LEU A 31 -8.41 -11.52 16.38
C LEU A 31 -8.11 -12.29 17.68
N ILE A 32 -6.89 -12.15 18.20
CA ILE A 32 -6.46 -12.79 19.45
C ILE A 32 -7.23 -12.20 20.65
N TYR A 33 -7.36 -10.87 20.71
CA TYR A 33 -8.02 -10.16 21.82
C TYR A 33 -9.55 -10.10 21.69
N LYS A 34 -10.12 -10.49 20.54
CA LYS A 34 -11.56 -10.47 20.25
C LYS A 34 -12.19 -9.07 20.44
N ASP A 35 -11.49 -8.03 20.00
CA ASP A 35 -11.95 -6.64 20.09
C ASP A 35 -13.13 -6.30 19.15
N GLY A 36 -13.57 -7.25 18.32
CA GLY A 36 -14.70 -7.08 17.39
C GLY A 36 -14.39 -6.24 16.13
N VAL A 37 -13.22 -5.61 16.06
CA VAL A 37 -12.79 -4.75 14.94
C VAL A 37 -11.91 -5.44 13.90
N THR A 38 -11.68 -6.75 14.05
CA THR A 38 -10.83 -7.57 13.17
C THR A 38 -11.20 -7.43 11.69
N PHE A 39 -12.49 -7.54 11.36
CA PHE A 39 -12.95 -7.52 9.97
C PHE A 39 -12.77 -6.15 9.30
N GLN A 40 -13.01 -5.07 10.05
CA GLN A 40 -12.82 -3.69 9.55
C GLN A 40 -11.35 -3.40 9.30
N LEU A 41 -10.47 -3.79 10.23
CA LEU A 41 -9.02 -3.64 10.09
C LEU A 41 -8.48 -4.45 8.91
N PHE A 42 -8.96 -5.68 8.75
CA PHE A 42 -8.56 -6.56 7.65
C PHE A 42 -8.94 -5.99 6.29
N LEU A 43 -10.20 -5.55 6.13
CA LEU A 43 -10.69 -4.97 4.88
C LEU A 43 -9.99 -3.63 4.57
N SER A 44 -9.78 -2.80 5.58
CA SER A 44 -8.99 -1.56 5.47
C SER A 44 -7.54 -1.84 5.04
N GLY A 45 -6.86 -2.79 5.68
CA GLY A 45 -5.49 -3.17 5.32
C GLY A 45 -5.36 -3.64 3.87
N ILE A 46 -6.30 -4.48 3.40
CA ILE A 46 -6.32 -4.95 2.00
C ILE A 46 -6.51 -3.78 1.04
N THR A 47 -7.50 -2.91 1.28
CA THR A 47 -7.77 -1.78 0.38
C THR A 47 -6.57 -0.83 0.29
N VAL A 48 -5.91 -0.53 1.40
CA VAL A 48 -4.72 0.32 1.44
C VAL A 48 -3.54 -0.33 0.69
N ILE A 49 -3.32 -1.64 0.86
CA ILE A 49 -2.28 -2.37 0.12
C ILE A 49 -2.56 -2.35 -1.39
N VAL A 50 -3.80 -2.60 -1.81
CA VAL A 50 -4.19 -2.58 -3.23
C VAL A 50 -3.93 -1.21 -3.86
N LEU A 51 -4.31 -0.13 -3.16
CA LEU A 51 -4.04 1.24 -3.60
C LEU A 51 -2.52 1.53 -3.68
N GLY A 52 -1.76 1.09 -2.69
CA GLY A 52 -0.31 1.25 -2.67
C GLY A 52 0.39 0.52 -3.83
N ILE A 53 0.00 -0.73 -4.08
CA ILE A 53 0.52 -1.53 -5.22
C ILE A 53 0.16 -0.87 -6.55
N SER A 54 -1.08 -0.41 -6.71
CA SER A 54 -1.52 0.31 -7.92
C SER A 54 -0.67 1.54 -8.20
N ALA A 55 -0.36 2.35 -7.18
CA ALA A 55 0.52 3.51 -7.29
C ALA A 55 1.96 3.16 -7.69
N ILE A 56 2.51 2.06 -7.15
CA ILE A 56 3.84 1.55 -7.51
C ILE A 56 3.87 1.12 -8.98
N ILE A 57 2.86 0.37 -9.45
CA ILE A 57 2.76 -0.14 -10.83
C ILE A 57 2.64 1.01 -11.82
N PHE A 58 1.77 1.99 -11.54
CA PHE A 58 1.56 3.16 -12.41
C PHE A 58 2.86 3.95 -12.65
N THR A 59 3.74 3.95 -11.66
CA THR A 59 5.02 4.64 -11.72
C THR A 59 6.11 3.84 -12.45
N ARG A 60 5.96 2.51 -12.53
CA ARG A 60 6.84 1.57 -13.24
C ARG A 60 6.61 1.64 -14.75
N SER A 61 6.83 2.82 -15.30
CA SER A 61 6.77 3.15 -16.73
C SER A 61 7.74 2.27 -17.51
N HIS A 62 7.19 1.37 -18.33
CA HIS A 62 7.91 0.56 -19.30
C HIS A 62 8.63 1.47 -20.32
N LYS A 63 9.93 1.75 -20.11
CA LYS A 63 10.82 2.03 -21.25
C LYS A 63 11.17 0.69 -21.88
N LYS A 64 10.28 0.13 -22.69
CA LYS A 64 10.68 -0.88 -23.67
C LYS A 64 11.30 -0.10 -24.84
N ILE A 65 12.61 0.16 -24.73
CA ILE A 65 13.41 0.60 -25.87
C ILE A 65 13.44 -0.61 -26.81
N VAL A 66 12.72 -0.52 -27.92
CA VAL A 66 12.93 -1.39 -29.07
C VAL A 66 13.80 -0.58 -30.03
N PHE A 67 14.91 -1.21 -30.41
CA PHE A 67 16.01 -0.71 -31.22
C PHE A 67 15.55 -0.07 -32.54
#